data_AF-A0A352NIJ7-F1
#
_entry.id   AF-A0A352NIJ7-F1
#
_cell.length_a   1.000
_cell.length_b   1.000
_cell.length_c   1.000
_cell.angle_alpha   90.00
_cell.angle_beta   90.00
_cell.angle_gamma   90.00
#
_symmetry.space_group_name_H-M   'P 1'
#
loop_
_entity.id
_entity.type
_entity.pdbx_description
1 polymer ?
#
loop_
_entity_poly.entity_id
_entity_poly.type
_entity_poly.pdbx_seq_one_letter_code
_entity_poly.pdbx_strand_id
1 'polypeptide(L)'
;MMNIRPSAAIRKNYNEISELCKRTGEPVYLTKNGSGDLVVMDVEAFARRESMLKLKEKLMQSEIDIQKGRTYSVEETASAMHKAIAEVSDAGKE
;
A
#
# COMPACT_ATOMS: atom_id res chain seq x y z
N MET A 1 -19.15 -1.18 9.52
CA MET A 1 -20.13 -0.07 9.47
C MET A 1 -19.34 1.23 9.53
N MET A 2 -19.63 2.23 8.70
CA MET A 2 -18.77 3.43 8.60
C MET A 2 -18.84 4.26 9.89
N ASN A 3 -17.73 4.41 10.60
CA ASN A 3 -17.67 5.12 11.87
C ASN A 3 -17.42 6.61 11.62
N ILE A 4 -18.46 7.44 11.75
CA ILE A 4 -18.40 8.88 11.45
C ILE A 4 -18.58 9.67 12.74
N ARG A 5 -17.66 10.60 13.03
CA ARG A 5 -17.70 11.45 14.22
C ARG A 5 -17.41 12.91 13.86
N PRO A 6 -17.99 13.91 14.56
CA PRO A 6 -17.57 15.30 14.41
C PRO A 6 -16.10 15.46 14.82
N SER A 7 -15.35 16.34 14.15
CA SER A 7 -13.94 16.61 14.47
C SER A 7 -13.73 17.06 15.93
N ALA A 8 -14.72 17.75 16.51
CA ALA A 8 -14.73 18.13 17.92
C ALA A 8 -14.68 16.94 18.89
N ALA A 9 -15.11 15.74 18.48
CA ALA A 9 -15.12 14.54 19.30
C ALA A 9 -13.71 14.03 19.61
N ILE A 10 -12.72 14.31 18.76
CA ILE A 10 -11.33 13.89 18.99
C ILE A 10 -10.77 14.48 20.28
N ARG A 11 -11.03 15.77 20.53
CA ARG A 11 -10.48 16.43 21.73
C ARG A 11 -10.98 15.79 23.02
N LYS A 12 -12.21 15.27 23.03
CA LYS A 12 -12.84 14.65 24.21
C LYS A 12 -12.58 13.15 24.31
N ASN A 13 -12.55 12.45 23.17
CA ASN A 13 -12.59 10.98 23.13
C ASN A 13 -11.37 10.39 22.40
N TYR A 14 -10.22 11.07 22.41
CA TYR A 14 -9.03 10.65 21.68
C TYR A 14 -8.63 9.20 22.00
N ASN A 15 -8.53 8.83 23.28
CA ASN A 15 -8.10 7.50 23.68
C ASN A 15 -9.05 6.40 23.19
N GLU A 16 -10.36 6.61 23.33
CA GLU A 16 -11.38 5.67 22.84
C GLU A 16 -11.29 5.49 21.31
N ILE A 17 -11.11 6.59 20.57
CA ILE A 17 -10.95 6.57 19.11
C ILE A 17 -9.64 5.85 18.73
N SER A 18 -8.53 6.14 19.42
CA SER A 18 -7.24 5.50 19.19
C SER A 18 -7.30 3.99 19.45
N GLU A 19 -7.89 3.58 20.56
CA GLU A 19 -8.07 2.16 20.91
C GLU A 19 -8.98 1.45 19.91
N LEU A 20 -10.06 2.09 19.46
CA LEU A 20 -10.94 1.54 18.44
C LEU A 20 -10.16 1.29 17.13
N CYS A 21 -9.43 2.30 16.64
CA CYS A 21 -8.62 2.18 15.44
C CYS A 21 -7.57 1.07 15.56
N LYS A 22 -6.90 0.95 16.70
CA LYS A 22 -5.90 -0.11 16.96
C LYS A 22 -6.52 -1.50 17.00
N ARG A 23 -7.62 -1.66 17.74
CA ARG A 23 -8.26 -2.96 17.97
C ARG A 23 -8.92 -3.51 16.71
N THR A 24 -9.54 -2.63 15.91
CA THR A 24 -10.31 -3.04 14.73
C THR A 24 -9.51 -2.93 13.44
N GLY A 25 -8.51 -2.06 13.39
CA GLY A 25 -7.86 -1.66 12.14
C GLY A 25 -8.76 -0.84 11.21
N GLU A 26 -9.99 -0.52 11.63
CA GLU A 26 -10.95 0.24 10.82
C GLU A 26 -10.75 1.75 10.98
N PRO A 27 -11.02 2.54 9.92
CA PRO A 27 -10.97 4.00 9.99
C PRO A 27 -12.15 4.62 10.74
N VAL A 28 -11.87 5.73 11.41
CA VAL A 28 -12.88 6.69 11.88
C VAL A 28 -12.85 7.92 10.98
N TYR A 29 -13.99 8.26 10.40
CA TYR A 29 -14.18 9.41 9.52
C TYR A 29 -14.61 10.61 10.35
N LEU A 30 -13.93 11.73 10.16
CA LEU A 30 -14.23 12.99 10.83
C LEU A 30 -15.01 13.91 9.93
N THR A 31 -16.01 14.56 10.49
CA THR A 31 -16.75 15.64 9.82
C THR A 31 -16.48 17.00 10.44
N LYS A 32 -16.48 18.02 9.59
CA LYS A 32 -16.46 19.43 9.98
C LYS A 32 -17.70 20.08 9.38
N ASN A 33 -18.57 20.62 10.23
CA ASN A 33 -19.85 21.23 9.83
C ASN A 33 -20.74 20.27 8.99
N GLY A 34 -20.75 18.98 9.33
CA GLY A 34 -21.55 17.96 8.62
C GLY A 34 -20.90 17.40 7.36
N SER A 35 -19.83 18.02 6.86
CA SER A 35 -19.08 17.55 5.69
C SER A 35 -17.87 16.69 6.09
N GLY A 36 -17.57 15.65 5.33
CA GLY A 36 -16.36 14.85 5.53
C GLY A 36 -15.09 15.70 5.38
N ASP A 37 -14.12 15.50 6.28
CA ASP A 37 -12.92 16.33 6.39
C ASP A 37 -11.65 15.46 6.45
N LEU A 38 -11.57 14.55 7.44
CA LEU A 38 -10.37 13.74 7.69
C LEU A 38 -10.73 12.29 8.00
N VAL A 39 -9.73 11.41 7.93
CA VAL A 39 -9.82 10.01 8.37
C VAL A 39 -8.71 9.73 9.37
N VAL A 40 -9.05 9.09 10.47
CA VAL A 40 -8.09 8.63 11.49
C VAL A 40 -8.02 7.11 11.46
N MET A 41 -6.80 6.59 11.44
CA MET A 41 -6.50 5.16 11.46
C MET A 41 -5.33 4.88 12.39
N ASP A 42 -5.21 3.63 12.82
CA ASP A 42 -3.96 3.15 13.40
C ASP A 42 -2.85 3.16 12.34
N VAL A 43 -1.63 3.50 12.77
CA VAL A 43 -0.47 3.68 11.88
C VAL A 43 -0.12 2.36 11.18
N GLU A 44 -0.12 1.25 11.89
CA GLU A 44 0.21 -0.04 11.29
C GLU A 44 -0.91 -0.52 10.37
N ALA A 45 -2.18 -0.31 10.74
CA ALA A 45 -3.32 -0.62 9.89
C ALA A 45 -3.27 0.16 8.57
N PHE A 46 -2.91 1.45 8.63
CA PHE A 46 -2.69 2.27 7.45
C PHE A 46 -1.51 1.76 6.60
N ALA A 47 -0.36 1.48 7.22
CA ALA A 47 0.81 0.97 6.50
C ALA A 47 0.55 -0.38 5.82
N ARG A 48 -0.16 -1.29 6.49
CA ARG A 48 -0.60 -2.57 5.91
C ARG A 48 -1.53 -2.35 4.71
N ARG A 49 -2.49 -1.42 4.82
CA ARG A 49 -3.38 -1.07 3.71
C ARG A 49 -2.59 -0.55 2.51
N GLU A 50 -1.64 0.36 2.70
CA GLU A 50 -0.80 0.89 1.63
C GLU A 50 0.03 -0.20 0.95
N SER A 51 0.65 -1.09 1.72
CA SER A 51 1.39 -2.24 1.18
C SER A 51 0.50 -3.19 0.37
N MET A 52 -0.72 -3.45 0.86
CA MET A 52 -1.68 -4.30 0.15
C MET A 52 -2.16 -3.66 -1.15
N LEU A 53 -2.35 -2.34 -1.20
CA LEU A 53 -2.71 -1.63 -2.43
C LEU A 53 -1.59 -1.72 -3.46
N LYS A 54 -0.34 -1.47 -3.06
CA LYS A 54 0.83 -1.62 -3.94
C LYS A 54 0.99 -3.04 -4.47
N LEU A 55 0.75 -4.05 -3.63
CA LEU A 55 0.79 -5.45 -4.05
C LEU A 55 -0.31 -5.75 -5.08
N LYS A 56 -1.55 -5.28 -4.83
CA LYS A 56 -2.66 -5.45 -5.76
C LYS A 56 -2.38 -4.83 -7.13
N GLU A 57 -1.78 -3.64 -7.16
CA GLU A 57 -1.38 -2.99 -8.41
C GLU A 57 -0.35 -3.82 -9.18
N LYS A 58 0.69 -4.33 -8.50
CA LYS A 58 1.69 -5.21 -9.13
C LYS A 58 1.08 -6.50 -9.67
N LEU A 59 0.18 -7.13 -8.90
CA LEU A 59 -0.49 -8.35 -9.33
C LEU A 59 -1.40 -8.08 -10.53
N MET A 60 -2.16 -6.98 -10.52
CA MET A 60 -2.99 -6.57 -11.66
C MET A 60 -2.15 -6.36 -12.93
N GLN A 61 -0.99 -5.71 -12.79
CA GLN A 61 -0.07 -5.54 -13.92
C GLN A 61 0.47 -6.90 -14.42
N SER A 62 0.82 -7.80 -13.51
CA SER A 62 1.27 -9.16 -13.85
C SER A 62 0.20 -9.95 -14.60
N GLU A 63 -1.08 -9.85 -14.21
CA GLU A 63 -2.20 -10.48 -14.92
C GLU A 63 -2.33 -9.96 -16.36
N ILE A 64 -2.18 -8.64 -16.55
CA ILE A 64 -2.18 -8.02 -17.89
C ILE A 64 -0.99 -8.52 -18.72
N ASP A 65 0.17 -8.69 -18.10
CA ASP A 65 1.37 -9.17 -18.77
C ASP A 65 1.23 -10.63 -19.23
N ILE A 66 0.66 -11.49 -18.39
CA ILE A 66 0.33 -12.87 -18.75
C ILE A 66 -0.64 -12.90 -19.93
N GLN A 67 -1.72 -12.12 -19.89
CA GLN A 67 -2.71 -12.08 -20.98
C GLN A 67 -2.12 -11.60 -22.31
N LYS A 68 -1.12 -10.71 -22.26
CA LYS A 68 -0.43 -10.19 -23.45
C LYS A 68 0.77 -11.05 -23.88
N GLY A 69 1.04 -12.16 -23.19
CA GLY A 69 2.21 -13.01 -23.45
C GLY A 69 3.55 -12.33 -23.12
N ARG A 70 3.54 -11.28 -22.30
CA ARG A 70 4.76 -10.57 -21.82
C ARG A 70 5.35 -11.28 -20.61
N THR A 71 5.70 -12.54 -20.80
CA THR A 71 6.25 -13.41 -19.77
C THR A 71 7.63 -13.92 -20.18
N TYR A 72 8.44 -14.32 -19.21
CA TYR A 72 9.74 -14.94 -19.45
C TYR A 72 9.77 -16.34 -18.85
N SER A 73 10.44 -17.27 -19.53
CA SER A 73 10.81 -18.55 -18.92
C SER A 73 11.90 -18.35 -17.86
N VAL A 74 12.14 -19.40 -17.07
CA VAL A 74 13.21 -19.39 -16.07
C VAL A 74 14.58 -19.22 -16.74
N GLU A 75 14.80 -19.91 -17.87
CA GLU A 75 16.04 -19.85 -18.64
C GLU A 75 16.28 -18.47 -19.25
N GLU A 76 15.25 -17.86 -19.82
CA GLU A 76 15.31 -16.50 -20.38
C GLU A 76 15.66 -15.48 -19.29
N THR A 77 15.03 -15.61 -18.12
CA THR A 77 15.26 -14.74 -16.97
C THR A 77 16.70 -14.88 -16.46
N ALA A 78 17.19 -16.11 -16.25
CA ALA A 78 18.55 -16.36 -15.78
C ALA A 78 19.61 -15.82 -16.75
N SER A 79 19.39 -16.01 -18.06
CA SER A 79 20.28 -15.48 -19.10
C SER A 79 20.32 -13.94 -19.08
N ALA A 80 19.16 -13.29 -19.00
CA ALA A 80 19.07 -11.84 -18.93
C ALA A 80 19.75 -11.26 -17.67
N MET A 81 19.59 -11.92 -16.52
CA MET A 81 20.23 -11.50 -15.27
C MET A 81 21.76 -11.61 -15.32
N HIS A 82 22.29 -12.73 -15.84
CA HIS A 82 23.74 -12.88 -15.99
C HIS A 82 24.33 -11.82 -16.94
N LYS A 83 23.64 -11.54 -18.04
CA LYS A 83 24.05 -10.50 -19.00
C LYS A 83 24.11 -9.11 -18.32
N ALA A 84 23.07 -8.73 -17.57
CA ALA A 84 23.03 -7.45 -16.89
C ALA A 84 24.17 -7.29 -15.85
N ILE A 85 24.52 -8.35 -15.13
CA ILE A 85 25.63 -8.34 -14.16
C ILE A 85 26.99 -8.16 -14.87
N ALA A 86 27.19 -8.83 -15.99
CA ALA A 86 28.43 -8.72 -16.78
C ALA A 86 28.61 -7.30 -17.31
N GLU A 87 27.55 -6.68 -17.86
CA GLU A 87 27.58 -5.31 -18.39
C GLU A 87 27.99 -4.28 -17.33
N VAL A 88 27.47 -4.39 -16.11
CA VAL A 88 27.84 -3.49 -14.99
C VAL A 88 29.29 -3.72 -14.54
N SER A 89 29.76 -4.96 -14.57
CA SER A 89 31.11 -5.33 -14.13
C SER A 89 32.20 -4.86 -15.09
N ASP A 90 31.88 -4.78 -16.39
CA ASP A 90 32.80 -4.28 -17.40
C ASP A 90 32.79 -2.75 -17.53
N ALA A 91 31.64 -2.10 -17.27
CA ALA A 91 31.55 -0.64 -17.20
C ALA A 91 32.33 0.00 -16.02
N GLY A 92 32.67 -0.77 -14.99
CA GLY A 92 33.51 -0.32 -13.86
C GLY A 92 35.02 -0.51 -14.04
N LYS A 93 35.45 -1.00 -15.22
CA LYS A 93 36.87 -1.22 -15.56
C LYS A 93 37.43 -0.15 -16.53
N GLU A 94 36.63 0.83 -16.91
CA GLU A 94 37.06 2.08 -17.58
C GLU A 94 37.23 3.22 -16.57
#